data_AF-V3ZIQ2-F1
#
_entry.id   AF-V3ZIQ2-F1
#
_cell.length_a   1.000
_cell.length_b   1.000
_cell.length_c   1.000
_cell.angle_alpha   90.00
_cell.angle_beta   90.00
_cell.angle_gamma   90.00
#
_symmetry.space_group_name_H-M   'P 1'
#
loop_
_entity.id
_entity.type
_entity.pdbx_description
1 polymer ?
#
loop_
_entity_poly.entity_id
_entity_poly.type
_entity_poly.pdbx_seq_one_letter_code
_entity_poly.pdbx_strand_id
1 'polypeptide(L)'
;MADWFGSEPDISSIQTPKPRLSESFYASGNISLYWEQTVSDYINLVYIPICSSIGIVGNSVAFCVLVLSSLRHTTTCLYMAVIACLDTLVLVLNICFFVRRFPDFEIFNEWSCGFIMYLFYFTIHFDVMLLVAMTFERYLAVTYPLHAAGLITVKKTVKIIFVLGFISF
;
A
#
# COMPACT_ATOMS: atom_id res chain seq x y z
N MET A 1 -17.79 77.59 0.81
CA MET A 1 -16.61 78.47 0.93
C MET A 1 -15.58 77.63 1.68
N ALA A 2 -14.86 76.80 0.91
CA ALA A 2 -13.45 77.01 0.54
C ALA A 2 -12.59 76.17 1.52
N ASP A 3 -11.72 75.22 1.17
CA ASP A 3 -11.07 74.81 -0.08
C ASP A 3 -10.64 73.32 0.07
N TRP A 4 -10.92 72.48 -0.92
CA TRP A 4 -10.51 71.06 -0.99
C TRP A 4 -9.30 70.85 -1.92
N PHE A 5 -8.31 71.75 -1.90
CA PHE A 5 -7.05 71.55 -2.63
C PHE A 5 -5.96 71.03 -1.70
N GLY A 6 -5.68 69.73 -1.81
CA GLY A 6 -4.61 69.05 -1.08
C GLY A 6 -4.32 67.68 -1.68
N SER A 7 -3.66 67.69 -2.84
CA SER A 7 -2.75 66.68 -3.40
C SER A 7 -3.14 65.19 -3.33
N GLU A 8 -3.45 64.61 -4.48
CA GLU A 8 -3.37 63.16 -4.73
C GLU A 8 -2.04 62.58 -4.20
N PRO A 9 -2.04 61.57 -3.32
CA PRO A 9 -0.82 60.84 -3.01
C PRO A 9 -0.47 59.94 -4.19
N ASP A 10 0.72 60.16 -4.73
CA ASP A 10 1.34 59.41 -5.82
C ASP A 10 1.47 57.92 -5.45
N ILE A 11 0.62 57.08 -6.06
CA ILE A 11 0.52 55.62 -5.83
C ILE A 11 1.81 54.90 -6.27
N SER A 12 2.74 55.58 -6.94
CA SER A 12 4.03 55.03 -7.40
C SER A 12 5.06 54.76 -6.30
N SER A 13 4.78 55.16 -5.04
CA SER A 13 5.73 55.03 -3.92
C SER A 13 5.42 53.93 -2.90
N ILE A 14 4.37 53.12 -3.11
CA ILE A 14 4.14 51.92 -2.29
C ILE A 14 5.11 50.83 -2.77
N GLN A 15 6.37 50.94 -2.35
CA GLN A 15 7.32 49.85 -2.36
C GLN A 15 6.77 48.79 -1.40
N THR A 16 6.00 47.83 -1.92
CA THR A 16 5.72 46.61 -1.16
C THR A 16 7.07 45.99 -0.81
N PRO A 17 7.29 45.58 0.46
CA PRO A 17 8.56 45.00 0.85
C PRO A 17 8.80 43.78 -0.05
N LYS A 18 9.87 43.82 -0.87
CA LYS A 18 10.30 42.63 -1.61
C LYS A 18 10.56 41.55 -0.57
N PRO A 19 9.86 40.39 -0.62
CA PRO A 19 10.04 39.34 0.36
C PRO A 19 11.52 38.94 0.37
N ARG A 20 12.08 38.74 1.57
CA ARG A 20 13.47 38.29 1.72
C ARG A 20 13.64 37.00 0.91
N LEU A 21 14.76 36.83 0.22
CA LEU A 21 15.06 35.62 -0.57
C LEU A 21 14.90 34.32 0.24
N SER A 22 15.08 34.40 1.57
CA SER A 22 14.78 33.33 2.51
C SER A 22 13.27 33.11 2.71
N GLU A 23 12.44 34.15 2.80
CA GLU A 23 10.98 34.02 2.94
C GLU A 23 10.32 33.56 1.63
N SER A 24 10.84 33.93 0.46
CA SER A 24 10.33 33.41 -0.82
C SER A 24 10.76 31.96 -1.08
N PHE A 25 11.93 31.55 -0.61
CA PHE A 25 12.37 30.15 -0.65
C PHE A 25 11.65 29.29 0.42
N TYR A 26 11.41 29.82 1.62
CA TYR A 26 10.59 29.16 2.65
C TYR A 26 9.09 29.14 2.26
N ALA A 27 8.56 30.17 1.63
CA ALA A 27 7.20 30.17 1.11
C ALA A 27 7.09 29.19 -0.06
N SER A 28 8.01 29.20 -1.02
CA SER A 28 8.00 28.24 -2.13
C SER A 28 8.19 26.79 -1.66
N GLY A 29 9.10 26.56 -0.71
CA GLY A 29 9.40 25.23 -0.16
C GLY A 29 8.32 24.68 0.78
N ASN A 30 7.69 25.54 1.59
CA ASN A 30 6.57 25.12 2.42
C ASN A 30 5.27 25.02 1.62
N ILE A 31 4.97 25.95 0.71
CA ILE A 31 3.78 25.87 -0.17
C ILE A 31 3.87 24.60 -1.01
N SER A 32 5.07 24.22 -1.47
CA SER A 32 5.24 22.96 -2.19
C SER A 32 4.95 21.73 -1.33
N LEU A 33 5.51 21.71 -0.12
CA LEU A 33 5.24 20.67 0.88
C LEU A 33 3.77 20.64 1.31
N TYR A 34 3.10 21.77 1.43
CA TYR A 34 1.70 21.87 1.84
C TYR A 34 0.76 21.27 0.80
N TRP A 35 0.98 21.52 -0.50
CA TRP A 35 0.15 20.91 -1.54
C TRP A 35 0.45 19.41 -1.69
N GLU A 36 1.71 18.99 -1.58
CA GLU A 36 2.10 17.58 -1.63
C GLU A 36 1.46 16.78 -0.50
N GLN A 37 1.51 17.31 0.72
CA GLN A 37 0.91 16.68 1.90
C GLN A 37 -0.62 16.65 1.80
N THR A 38 -1.26 17.75 1.39
CA THR A 38 -2.72 17.80 1.27
C THR A 38 -3.23 16.83 0.21
N VAL A 39 -2.55 16.75 -0.94
CA VAL A 39 -2.89 15.81 -2.01
C VAL A 39 -2.64 14.38 -1.57
N SER A 40 -1.52 14.10 -0.89
CA SER A 40 -1.22 12.78 -0.33
C SER A 40 -2.27 12.35 0.68
N ASP A 41 -2.63 13.21 1.62
CA ASP A 41 -3.64 12.93 2.64
C ASP A 41 -5.01 12.66 2.01
N TYR A 42 -5.40 13.48 1.02
CA TYR A 42 -6.65 13.30 0.30
C TYR A 42 -6.69 11.99 -0.51
N ILE A 43 -5.61 11.68 -1.22
CA ILE A 43 -5.47 10.43 -1.97
C ILE A 43 -5.53 9.25 -1.00
N ASN A 44 -4.75 9.25 0.07
CA ASN A 44 -4.76 8.16 1.05
C ASN A 44 -6.15 7.99 1.68
N LEU A 45 -6.83 9.09 2.02
CA LEU A 45 -8.15 9.04 2.65
C LEU A 45 -9.24 8.43 1.76
N VAL A 46 -9.16 8.63 0.44
CA VAL A 46 -10.14 8.10 -0.51
C VAL A 46 -9.71 6.75 -1.08
N TYR A 47 -8.45 6.64 -1.50
CA TYR A 47 -7.91 5.46 -2.17
C TYR A 47 -7.83 4.25 -1.26
N ILE A 48 -7.32 4.41 -0.02
CA ILE A 48 -7.13 3.29 0.90
C ILE A 48 -8.44 2.56 1.19
N PRO A 49 -9.53 3.20 1.66
CA PRO A 49 -10.75 2.47 2.00
C PRO A 49 -11.45 1.89 0.76
N ILE A 50 -11.43 2.58 -0.37
CA ILE A 50 -12.06 2.10 -1.62
C ILE A 50 -11.29 0.89 -2.17
N CYS A 51 -9.98 1.01 -2.33
CA CYS A 51 -9.17 -0.07 -2.86
C CYS A 51 -9.14 -1.27 -1.91
N SER A 52 -9.06 -1.03 -0.59
CA SER A 52 -9.07 -2.10 0.40
C SER A 52 -10.41 -2.83 0.46
N SER A 53 -11.53 -2.12 0.42
CA SER A 53 -12.86 -2.78 0.42
C SER A 53 -13.08 -3.63 -0.83
N ILE A 54 -12.78 -3.09 -2.01
CA ILE A 54 -12.88 -3.83 -3.28
C ILE A 54 -11.93 -5.02 -3.28
N GLY A 55 -10.68 -4.82 -2.85
CA GLY A 55 -9.66 -5.86 -2.82
C GLY A 55 -9.99 -6.98 -1.84
N ILE A 56 -10.53 -6.67 -0.65
CA ILE A 56 -10.96 -7.69 0.31
C ILE A 56 -12.08 -8.55 -0.29
N VAL A 57 -13.08 -7.93 -0.92
CA VAL A 57 -14.17 -8.67 -1.57
C VAL A 57 -13.62 -9.54 -2.71
N GLY A 58 -12.78 -8.97 -3.58
CA GLY A 58 -12.20 -9.68 -4.72
C GLY A 58 -11.33 -10.86 -4.30
N ASN A 59 -10.39 -10.65 -3.38
CA ASN A 59 -9.49 -11.70 -2.90
C ASN A 59 -10.22 -12.78 -2.09
N SER A 60 -11.24 -12.40 -1.31
CA SER A 60 -12.08 -13.39 -0.60
C SER A 60 -12.86 -14.27 -1.57
N VAL A 61 -13.43 -13.68 -2.63
CA VAL A 61 -14.11 -14.45 -3.68
C VAL A 61 -13.12 -15.35 -4.41
N ALA A 62 -11.93 -14.84 -4.76
CA ALA A 62 -10.88 -15.65 -5.39
C ALA A 62 -10.48 -16.84 -4.52
N PHE A 63 -10.24 -16.62 -3.22
CA PHE A 63 -9.93 -17.68 -2.26
C PHE A 63 -11.05 -18.71 -2.20
N CYS A 64 -12.31 -18.28 -2.05
CA CYS A 64 -13.46 -19.18 -2.07
C CYS A 64 -13.50 -20.01 -3.35
N VAL A 65 -13.42 -19.39 -4.52
CA VAL A 65 -13.44 -20.11 -5.81
C VAL A 65 -12.31 -21.13 -5.91
N LEU A 66 -11.10 -20.79 -5.47
CA LEU A 66 -9.94 -21.68 -5.50
C LEU A 66 -10.08 -22.86 -4.53
N VAL A 67 -10.71 -22.67 -3.37
CA VAL A 67 -10.93 -23.73 -2.38
C VAL A 67 -12.09 -24.64 -2.77
N LEU A 68 -13.16 -24.09 -3.36
CA LEU A 68 -14.34 -24.85 -3.81
C LEU A 68 -14.14 -25.54 -5.16
N SER A 69 -13.20 -25.10 -5.99
CA SER A 69 -12.94 -25.70 -7.30
C SER A 69 -12.20 -27.04 -7.19
N SER A 70 -12.53 -28.00 -8.06
CA SER A 70 -11.79 -29.27 -8.17
C SER A 70 -10.33 -29.10 -8.60
N LEU A 71 -9.98 -27.90 -9.10
CA LEU A 71 -8.61 -27.49 -9.46
C LEU A 71 -7.70 -27.25 -8.26
N ARG A 72 -8.21 -27.33 -7.02
CA ARG A 72 -7.44 -27.23 -5.77
C ARG A 72 -6.23 -28.17 -5.70
N HIS A 73 -6.24 -29.25 -6.47
CA HIS A 73 -5.14 -30.21 -6.52
C HIS A 73 -3.92 -29.75 -7.36
N THR A 74 -3.95 -28.57 -7.97
CA THR A 74 -2.80 -28.02 -8.70
C THR A 74 -1.91 -27.17 -7.78
N THR A 75 -0.60 -27.19 -8.02
CA THR A 75 0.35 -26.35 -7.25
C THR A 75 0.06 -24.87 -7.42
N THR A 76 -0.31 -24.45 -8.64
CA THR A 76 -0.69 -23.07 -8.95
C THR A 76 -1.89 -22.60 -8.15
N CYS A 77 -2.97 -23.37 -8.10
CA CYS A 77 -4.15 -22.97 -7.31
C CYS A 77 -3.82 -22.86 -5.82
N LEU A 78 -2.86 -23.65 -5.32
CA LEU A 78 -2.40 -23.54 -3.95
C LEU A 78 -1.63 -22.23 -3.71
N TYR A 79 -0.68 -21.86 -4.58
CA TYR A 79 -0.02 -20.54 -4.48
C TYR A 79 -1.03 -19.40 -4.57
N MET A 80 -1.94 -19.43 -5.56
CA MET A 80 -2.96 -18.41 -5.72
C MET A 80 -3.87 -18.29 -4.49
N ALA A 81 -4.20 -19.41 -3.84
CA ALA A 81 -5.01 -19.38 -2.62
C ALA A 81 -4.24 -18.74 -1.45
N VAL A 82 -2.95 -19.06 -1.28
CA VAL A 82 -2.12 -18.45 -0.23
C VAL A 82 -1.92 -16.95 -0.51
N ILE A 83 -1.61 -16.57 -1.74
CA ILE A 83 -1.48 -15.17 -2.19
C ILE A 83 -2.78 -14.41 -1.89
N ALA A 84 -3.95 -14.94 -2.27
CA ALA A 84 -5.24 -14.31 -1.98
C ALA A 84 -5.50 -14.12 -0.48
N CYS A 85 -5.05 -15.06 0.38
CA CYS A 85 -5.09 -14.88 1.83
C CYS A 85 -4.17 -13.76 2.30
N LEU A 86 -2.94 -13.70 1.80
CA LEU A 86 -1.97 -12.65 2.16
C LEU A 86 -2.42 -11.28 1.70
N ASP A 87 -2.93 -11.15 0.47
CA ASP A 87 -3.50 -9.91 -0.05
C ASP A 87 -4.67 -9.43 0.82
N THR A 88 -5.59 -10.34 1.18
CA THR A 88 -6.69 -9.99 2.10
C THR A 88 -6.15 -9.54 3.45
N LEU A 89 -5.11 -10.19 3.98
CA LEU A 89 -4.47 -9.81 5.23
C LEU A 89 -3.84 -8.42 5.14
N VAL A 90 -3.05 -8.11 4.09
CA VAL A 90 -2.45 -6.78 3.89
C VAL A 90 -3.52 -5.70 3.82
N LEU A 91 -4.62 -5.94 3.10
CA LEU A 91 -5.71 -4.95 2.97
C LEU A 91 -6.43 -4.74 4.30
N VAL A 92 -6.63 -5.79 5.11
CA VAL A 92 -7.17 -5.65 6.47
C VAL A 92 -6.21 -4.86 7.37
N LEU A 93 -4.91 -5.16 7.35
CA LEU A 93 -3.91 -4.41 8.11
C LEU A 93 -3.84 -2.94 7.66
N ASN A 94 -4.01 -2.67 6.36
CA ASN A 94 -4.09 -1.31 5.83
C ASN A 94 -5.31 -0.55 6.38
N ILE A 95 -6.48 -1.19 6.46
CA ILE A 95 -7.65 -0.62 7.12
C ILE A 95 -7.36 -0.37 8.61
N CYS A 96 -6.66 -1.27 9.31
CA CYS A 96 -6.25 -1.04 10.70
C CYS A 96 -5.37 0.22 10.84
N PHE A 97 -4.40 0.41 9.95
CA PHE A 97 -3.58 1.62 9.91
C PHE A 97 -4.41 2.87 9.59
N PHE A 98 -5.38 2.76 8.67
CA PHE A 98 -6.29 3.85 8.34
C PHE A 98 -7.17 4.25 9.53
N VAL A 99 -7.75 3.28 10.24
CA VAL A 99 -8.60 3.54 11.42
C VAL A 99 -7.81 4.21 12.55
N ARG A 100 -6.52 3.89 12.71
CA ARG A 100 -5.64 4.56 13.67
C ARG A 100 -5.48 6.07 13.42
N ARG A 101 -5.74 6.56 12.21
CA ARG A 101 -5.68 8.01 11.91
C ARG A 101 -6.78 8.79 12.62
N PHE A 102 -7.86 8.13 13.03
CA PHE A 102 -8.97 8.73 13.75
C PHE A 102 -8.69 8.71 15.27
N PRO A 103 -8.76 9.86 15.94
CA PRO A 103 -8.35 10.01 17.34
C PRO A 103 -9.23 9.25 18.35
N ASP A 104 -10.41 8.78 17.93
CA ASP A 104 -11.39 8.15 18.83
C ASP A 104 -11.16 6.64 19.06
N PHE A 105 -10.16 6.03 18.41
CA PHE A 105 -9.88 4.59 18.49
C PHE A 105 -8.60 4.29 19.28
N GLU A 106 -8.68 4.34 20.61
CA GLU A 106 -7.61 3.90 21.55
C GLU A 106 -7.42 2.37 21.61
N ILE A 107 -7.78 1.64 20.56
CA ILE A 107 -7.72 0.16 20.52
C ILE A 107 -6.26 -0.33 20.32
N PHE A 108 -5.36 0.55 19.86
CA PHE A 108 -3.97 0.20 19.55
C PHE A 108 -3.02 0.47 20.72
N ASN A 109 -2.77 -0.56 21.54
CA ASN A 109 -1.64 -0.55 22.49
C ASN A 109 -0.29 -0.58 21.72
N GLU A 110 0.81 -0.13 22.33
CA GLU A 110 2.15 -0.08 21.69
C GLU A 110 2.58 -1.43 21.10
N TRP A 111 2.31 -2.52 21.82
CA TRP A 111 2.55 -3.89 21.38
C TRP A 111 1.79 -4.27 20.11
N SER A 112 0.53 -3.83 20.00
CA SER A 112 -0.32 -4.13 18.83
C SER A 112 0.16 -3.40 17.58
N CYS A 113 0.65 -2.16 17.73
CA CYS A 113 1.20 -1.38 16.63
C CYS A 113 2.46 -2.03 16.06
N GLY A 114 3.40 -2.41 16.94
CA GLY A 114 4.61 -3.11 16.53
C GLY A 114 4.31 -4.45 15.85
N PHE A 115 3.34 -5.21 16.38
CA PHE A 115 2.92 -6.48 15.79
C PHE A 115 2.26 -6.32 14.42
N ILE A 116 1.39 -5.33 14.24
CA ILE A 116 0.71 -5.05 12.96
C ILE A 116 1.72 -4.60 11.90
N MET A 117 2.67 -3.74 12.29
CA MET A 117 3.77 -3.32 11.41
C MET A 117 4.64 -4.51 11.01
N TYR A 118 5.00 -5.36 11.97
CA TYR A 118 5.74 -6.60 11.69
C TYR A 118 4.99 -7.49 10.69
N LEU A 119 3.71 -7.77 10.95
CA LEU A 119 2.87 -8.57 10.05
C LEU A 119 2.76 -7.97 8.66
N PHE A 120 2.65 -6.65 8.55
CA PHE A 120 2.55 -5.96 7.26
C PHE A 120 3.80 -6.19 6.40
N TYR A 121 4.99 -5.96 6.96
CA TYR A 121 6.24 -6.20 6.25
C TYR A 121 6.46 -7.68 5.94
N PHE A 122 6.22 -8.55 6.93
CA PHE A 122 6.30 -10.01 6.74
C PHE A 122 5.44 -10.47 5.57
N THR A 123 4.18 -10.02 5.52
CA THR A 123 3.21 -10.44 4.50
C THR A 123 3.63 -9.97 3.11
N ILE A 124 4.11 -8.74 2.96
CA ILE A 124 4.59 -8.22 1.66
C ILE A 124 5.81 -9.00 1.17
N HIS A 125 6.79 -9.26 2.04
CA HIS A 125 7.96 -10.04 1.65
C HIS A 125 7.60 -11.47 1.28
N PHE A 126 6.70 -12.08 2.05
CA PHE A 126 6.24 -13.44 1.80
C PHE A 126 5.46 -13.53 0.49
N ASP A 127 4.57 -12.58 0.20
CA ASP A 127 3.80 -12.54 -1.04
C ASP A 127 4.70 -12.47 -2.29
N VAL A 128 5.69 -11.57 -2.28
CA VAL A 128 6.68 -11.46 -3.37
C VAL A 128 7.44 -12.77 -3.56
N MET A 129 7.86 -13.43 -2.48
CA MET A 129 8.54 -14.74 -2.56
C MET A 129 7.63 -15.82 -3.16
N LEU A 130 6.33 -15.82 -2.84
CA LEU A 130 5.37 -16.75 -3.42
C LEU A 130 5.13 -16.50 -4.91
N LEU A 131 5.01 -15.23 -5.32
CA LEU A 131 4.90 -14.85 -6.74
C LEU A 131 6.13 -15.31 -7.53
N VAL A 132 7.33 -15.10 -6.99
CA VAL A 132 8.59 -15.58 -7.61
C VAL A 132 8.60 -17.11 -7.70
N ALA A 133 8.20 -17.82 -6.65
CA ALA A 133 8.15 -19.28 -6.67
C ALA A 133 7.12 -19.82 -7.69
N MET A 134 5.94 -19.22 -7.75
CA MET A 134 4.89 -19.58 -8.70
C MET A 134 5.36 -19.36 -10.16
N THR A 135 5.96 -18.21 -10.45
CA THR A 135 6.49 -17.90 -11.79
C THR A 135 7.64 -18.83 -12.16
N PHE A 136 8.51 -19.17 -11.21
CA PHE A 136 9.56 -20.16 -11.42
C PHE A 136 9.03 -21.57 -11.71
N GLU A 137 8.00 -22.03 -10.98
CA GLU A 137 7.35 -23.31 -11.30
C GLU A 137 6.74 -23.31 -12.71
N ARG A 138 6.10 -22.21 -13.12
CA ARG A 138 5.55 -22.09 -14.48
C ARG A 138 6.65 -22.10 -15.54
N TYR A 139 7.76 -21.42 -15.28
CA TYR A 139 8.93 -21.43 -16.15
C TYR A 139 9.47 -22.86 -16.33
N LEU A 140 9.67 -23.60 -15.24
CA LEU A 140 10.13 -24.99 -15.30
C LEU A 140 9.15 -25.91 -16.04
N ALA A 141 7.84 -25.71 -15.85
CA ALA A 141 6.82 -26.49 -16.55
C ALA A 141 6.87 -26.31 -18.08
N VAL A 142 7.20 -25.11 -18.54
CA VAL A 142 7.30 -24.79 -19.98
C VAL A 142 8.63 -25.28 -20.56
N THR A 143 9.76 -25.05 -19.87
CA THR A 143 11.09 -25.38 -20.41
C THR A 143 11.45 -26.86 -20.26
N TYR A 144 10.98 -27.53 -19.21
CA TYR A 144 11.37 -28.92 -18.88
C TYR A 144 10.17 -29.82 -18.56
N PRO A 145 9.26 -30.08 -19.51
CA PRO A 145 8.00 -30.79 -19.25
C PRO A 145 8.18 -32.19 -18.64
N LEU A 146 9.20 -32.95 -19.06
CA LEU A 146 9.50 -34.30 -18.56
C LEU A 146 10.00 -34.31 -17.10
N HIS A 147 10.77 -33.30 -16.69
CA HIS A 147 11.28 -33.18 -15.32
C HIS A 147 10.27 -32.47 -14.40
N ALA A 148 9.48 -31.55 -14.95
CA ALA A 148 8.48 -30.77 -14.23
C ALA A 148 7.42 -31.67 -13.57
N ALA A 149 7.00 -32.76 -14.21
CA ALA A 149 6.02 -33.69 -13.65
C ALA A 149 6.47 -34.34 -12.31
N GLY A 150 7.77 -34.52 -12.10
CA GLY A 150 8.32 -35.04 -10.83
C GLY A 150 8.69 -33.95 -9.82
N LEU A 151 8.99 -32.73 -10.29
CA LEU A 151 9.38 -31.60 -9.45
C LEU A 151 8.16 -30.87 -8.87
N ILE A 152 7.13 -30.65 -9.68
CA ILE A 152 5.95 -29.85 -9.36
C ILE A 152 4.88 -30.77 -8.76
N THR A 153 4.86 -30.85 -7.43
CA THR A 153 3.86 -31.65 -6.69
C THR A 153 3.35 -30.87 -5.50
N VAL A 154 2.07 -31.03 -5.18
CA VAL A 154 1.40 -30.29 -4.08
C VAL A 154 2.15 -30.45 -2.76
N LYS A 155 2.63 -31.66 -2.44
CA LYS A 155 3.37 -31.93 -1.19
C LYS A 155 4.69 -31.14 -1.12
N LYS A 156 5.43 -31.04 -2.24
CA LYS A 156 6.66 -30.26 -2.30
C LYS A 156 6.36 -28.76 -2.25
N THR A 157 5.34 -28.30 -2.98
CA THR A 157 4.90 -26.91 -2.97
C THR A 157 4.52 -26.44 -1.57
N VAL A 158 3.75 -27.23 -0.80
CA VAL A 158 3.44 -26.90 0.60
C VAL A 158 4.71 -26.73 1.42
N LYS A 159 5.69 -27.63 1.27
CA LYS A 159 6.99 -27.50 1.96
C LYS A 159 7.73 -26.23 1.54
N ILE A 160 7.73 -25.89 0.25
CA ILE A 160 8.36 -24.66 -0.27
C ILE A 160 7.71 -23.44 0.37
N ILE A 161 6.38 -23.37 0.43
CA ILE A 161 5.64 -22.25 1.02
C ILE A 161 6.02 -22.06 2.49
N PHE A 162 6.11 -23.12 3.28
CA PHE A 162 6.57 -23.03 4.67
C PHE A 162 8.03 -22.53 4.78
N VAL A 163 8.92 -23.00 3.90
CA VAL A 163 10.32 -22.56 3.88
C VAL A 163 10.41 -21.08 3.49
N LEU A 164 9.65 -20.64 2.48
CA LEU A 164 9.61 -19.23 2.07
C LEU A 164 9.06 -18.36 3.19
N GLY A 165 8.02 -18.80 3.90
CA GLY A 165 7.49 -18.09 5.06
C GLY A 165 8.52 -17.97 6.19
N PHE A 166 9.32 -19.01 6.44
CA PHE A 166 10.41 -18.93 7.41
C PHE A 166 11.55 -18.00 6.97
N ILE A 167 11.83 -17.92 5.67
CA ILE A 167 12.84 -16.99 5.12
C ILE A 167 12.37 -15.55 5.20
N SER A 168 11.07 -15.30 5.08
CA SER A 168 10.47 -13.97 5.17
C SER A 168 10.27 -13.47 6.61
N PHE A 169 10.47 -14.33 7.62
CA PHE A 169 10.38 -14.01 9.05
C PHE A 169 11.57 -13.19 9.54
#